data_AF-A0A514XH60-F1
#
_entry.id   AF-A0A514XH60-F1
#
_cell.length_a   1.000
_cell.length_b   1.000
_cell.length_c   1.000
_cell.angle_alpha   90.00
_cell.angle_beta   90.00
_cell.angle_gamma   90.00
#
_symmetry.space_group_name_H-M   'P 1'
#
loop_
_entity.id
_entity.type
_entity.pdbx_description
1 polymer ?
#
loop_
_entity_poly.entity_id
_entity_poly.type
_entity_poly.pdbx_seq_one_letter_code
_entity_poly.pdbx_strand_id
1 'polypeptide(L)'
;MKWLALILLVISAESFAQMNMSFAMRGYPTLRCQPTTLSSWVPQANSLKAIYHLNGTGTVTNGSVVASEIAVANATASSPSSTLSFADHPGAPASIAFLKNYLTATGNSNDSISTSAASLADLPAATWNFWVNMGIPSSTPIRLFYKSNNGTSAGYYFTLSPSGSFDFRKVHSITNMVVQTCPIATSFNNTWRMITVTWDGTSNATGVKIYMNGFELITTGSGSVYLASPGTCPNAATYGGYTYQITGVGGFTSDAAYPFYLVGAPSGTNTSPTSIAFSGSMDEFAVWNKELTSAEVFMLYRNQKCN
;
A
#
# COMPACT_ATOMS: atom_id res chain seq x y z
N MET A 1 -41.14 62.56 14.47
CA MET A 1 -41.00 61.14 14.87
C MET A 1 -40.34 60.39 13.72
N LYS A 2 -39.16 59.83 13.99
CA LYS A 2 -38.32 59.01 13.10
C LYS A 2 -38.91 57.61 12.96
N TRP A 3 -38.97 57.04 11.74
CA TRP A 3 -38.86 55.59 11.48
C TRP A 3 -38.34 55.44 10.03
N LEU A 4 -37.01 55.46 9.84
CA LEU A 4 -36.10 54.32 9.73
C LEU A 4 -36.38 53.42 8.51
N ALA A 5 -35.50 53.55 7.53
CA ALA A 5 -35.42 52.74 6.31
C ALA A 5 -35.01 51.30 6.64
N LEU A 6 -35.63 50.33 5.97
CA LEU A 6 -35.17 48.95 5.88
C LEU A 6 -35.07 48.58 4.40
N ILE A 7 -33.89 48.77 3.82
CA ILE A 7 -33.55 48.27 2.49
C ILE A 7 -33.26 46.77 2.65
N LEU A 8 -34.19 45.92 2.21
CA LEU A 8 -33.98 44.48 2.08
C LEU A 8 -33.09 44.25 0.86
N LEU A 9 -31.80 43.96 1.08
CA LEU A 9 -30.90 43.47 0.04
C LEU A 9 -31.17 41.97 -0.15
N VAL A 10 -31.90 41.62 -1.21
CA VAL A 10 -32.08 40.23 -1.63
C VAL A 10 -30.78 39.78 -2.29
N ILE A 11 -29.94 39.04 -1.55
CA ILE A 11 -28.81 38.32 -2.13
C ILE A 11 -29.41 37.04 -2.76
N SER A 12 -29.53 37.04 -4.08
CA SER A 12 -29.87 35.84 -4.85
C SER A 12 -28.77 34.79 -4.66
N ALA A 13 -29.15 33.62 -4.15
CA ALA A 13 -28.29 32.45 -4.02
C ALA A 13 -28.04 31.79 -5.39
N GLU A 14 -27.31 32.47 -6.28
CA GLU A 14 -26.77 31.88 -7.50
C GLU A 14 -25.35 32.36 -7.72
N SER A 15 -24.43 31.69 -7.04
CA SER A 15 -23.05 31.42 -7.44
C SER A 15 -22.29 30.93 -6.21
N PHE A 16 -22.50 29.66 -5.85
CA PHE A 16 -21.39 28.91 -5.27
C PHE A 16 -20.36 28.79 -6.37
N ALA A 17 -19.50 29.81 -6.41
CA ALA A 17 -18.27 29.79 -7.14
C ALA A 17 -17.62 28.44 -6.88
N GLN A 18 -17.33 27.73 -7.96
CA GLN A 18 -16.24 26.79 -8.01
C GLN A 18 -15.07 27.43 -7.26
N MET A 19 -14.83 27.01 -6.02
CA MET A 19 -13.50 27.08 -5.46
C MET A 19 -12.69 26.11 -6.31
N ASN A 20 -12.23 26.62 -7.46
CA ASN A 20 -10.96 26.25 -8.01
C ASN A 20 -9.96 26.44 -6.87
N MET A 21 -9.75 25.37 -6.09
CA MET A 21 -8.51 25.20 -5.36
C MET A 21 -7.43 24.97 -6.40
N SER A 22 -7.12 26.03 -7.15
CA SER A 22 -5.79 26.25 -7.65
C SER A 22 -4.93 26.48 -6.42
N PHE A 23 -4.53 25.39 -5.76
CA PHE A 23 -3.35 25.42 -4.92
C PHE A 23 -2.20 25.80 -5.84
N ALA A 24 -1.98 27.10 -5.99
CA ALA A 24 -0.69 27.63 -6.39
C ALA A 24 0.29 27.20 -5.29
N MET A 25 0.84 25.99 -5.44
CA MET A 25 2.04 25.54 -4.73
C MET A 25 3.23 26.35 -5.23
N ARG A 26 3.21 27.67 -5.00
CA ARG A 26 4.36 28.55 -5.12
C ARG A 26 5.25 28.26 -3.91
N GLY A 27 6.38 27.61 -4.16
CA GLY A 27 7.52 27.64 -3.23
C GLY A 27 7.87 26.35 -2.49
N TYR A 28 7.33 25.18 -2.84
CA TYR A 28 7.96 23.94 -2.36
C TYR A 28 9.24 23.70 -3.15
N PRO A 29 10.42 23.64 -2.50
CA PRO A 29 11.68 23.45 -3.19
C PRO A 29 11.67 22.15 -4.00
N THR A 30 12.47 22.18 -5.06
CA THR A 30 12.93 21.08 -5.91
C THR A 30 13.12 19.77 -5.12
N LEU A 31 12.87 18.61 -5.77
CA LEU A 31 13.07 17.25 -5.25
C LEU A 31 13.99 17.19 -4.02
N ARG A 32 13.44 16.91 -2.84
CA ARG A 32 14.25 16.63 -1.65
C ARG A 32 14.58 15.13 -1.64
N CYS A 33 15.68 14.77 -2.27
CA CYS A 33 16.36 13.50 -1.97
C CYS A 33 16.67 13.49 -0.47
N GLN A 34 16.35 12.41 0.22
CA GLN A 34 15.96 12.51 1.62
C GLN A 34 17.03 13.02 2.61
N PRO A 35 16.60 13.67 3.70
CA PRO A 35 17.43 14.03 4.84
C PRO A 35 17.92 12.81 5.63
N THR A 36 19.04 12.97 6.34
CA THR A 36 19.84 11.95 7.04
C THR A 36 19.14 11.21 8.20
N THR A 37 17.87 11.49 8.50
CA THR A 37 17.14 10.88 9.63
C THR A 37 15.68 10.58 9.30
N LEU A 38 15.24 9.34 9.60
CA LEU A 38 13.85 8.84 9.45
C LEU A 38 12.79 9.81 10.00
N SER A 39 13.03 10.41 11.16
CA SER A 39 12.06 11.29 11.84
C SER A 39 11.72 12.58 11.08
N SER A 40 12.57 12.99 10.14
CA SER A 40 12.40 14.27 9.42
C SER A 40 11.58 14.15 8.14
N TRP A 41 11.31 12.92 7.67
CA TRP A 41 10.67 12.71 6.38
C TRP A 41 9.55 11.66 6.38
N VAL A 42 9.54 10.74 7.34
CA VAL A 42 8.47 9.76 7.48
C VAL A 42 7.27 10.43 8.14
N PRO A 43 6.10 10.45 7.47
CA PRO A 43 4.86 10.88 8.11
C PRO A 43 4.56 10.03 9.36
N GLN A 44 4.07 10.67 10.41
CA GLN A 44 3.62 9.99 11.64
C GLN A 44 4.66 8.98 12.18
N ALA A 45 5.94 9.37 12.29
CA ALA A 45 7.01 8.46 12.72
C ALA A 45 6.73 7.71 14.05
N ASN A 46 5.97 8.31 14.97
CA ASN A 46 5.54 7.66 16.22
C ASN A 46 4.55 6.50 16.02
N SER A 47 3.85 6.48 14.88
CA SER A 47 2.90 5.43 14.49
C SER A 47 3.54 4.33 13.63
N LEU A 48 4.79 4.51 13.23
CA LEU A 48 5.51 3.55 12.41
C LEU A 48 5.87 2.30 13.23
N LYS A 49 5.59 1.13 12.67
CA LYS A 49 5.71 -0.18 13.32
C LYS A 49 6.71 -1.11 12.67
N ALA A 50 7.11 -0.86 11.44
CA ALA A 50 8.21 -1.57 10.80
C ALA A 50 8.66 -0.78 9.57
N ILE A 51 9.95 -0.78 9.29
CA ILE A 51 10.50 -0.50 7.95
C ILE A 51 11.55 -1.54 7.63
N TYR A 52 11.33 -2.28 6.56
CA TYR A 52 12.28 -3.19 5.96
C TYR A 52 12.76 -2.59 4.65
N HIS A 53 13.99 -2.10 4.64
CA HIS A 53 14.63 -1.56 3.44
C HIS A 53 15.06 -2.65 2.46
N LEU A 54 14.87 -3.93 2.81
CA LEU A 54 15.19 -5.07 1.94
C LEU A 54 16.58 -4.99 1.29
N ASN A 55 17.54 -4.46 2.05
CA ASN A 55 18.91 -4.23 1.61
C ASN A 55 19.82 -5.42 1.92
N GLY A 56 20.80 -5.64 1.04
CA GLY A 56 21.86 -6.61 1.23
C GLY A 56 22.63 -6.85 -0.06
N THR A 57 23.43 -7.91 -0.11
CA THR A 57 24.23 -8.26 -1.30
C THR A 57 24.10 -9.74 -1.62
N GLY A 58 23.89 -10.05 -2.89
CA GLY A 58 23.89 -11.42 -3.39
C GLY A 58 22.67 -12.24 -2.95
N THR A 59 22.81 -13.56 -2.96
CA THR A 59 21.75 -14.49 -2.57
C THR A 59 21.43 -14.41 -1.08
N VAL A 60 20.14 -14.35 -0.76
CA VAL A 60 19.66 -14.38 0.63
C VAL A 60 19.72 -15.81 1.14
N THR A 61 20.56 -16.06 2.13
CA THR A 61 20.68 -17.36 2.79
C THR A 61 19.43 -17.65 3.64
N ASN A 62 18.99 -18.91 3.66
CA ASN A 62 17.91 -19.34 4.54
C ASN A 62 18.23 -19.04 6.03
N GLY A 63 17.29 -18.41 6.74
CA GLY A 63 17.47 -17.97 8.12
C GLY A 63 18.13 -16.58 8.27
N SER A 64 18.47 -15.90 7.18
CA SER A 64 19.07 -14.56 7.24
C SER A 64 18.13 -13.57 7.91
N VAL A 65 18.69 -12.69 8.73
CA VAL A 65 17.96 -11.60 9.37
C VAL A 65 17.84 -10.44 8.40
N VAL A 66 16.60 -10.00 8.15
CA VAL A 66 16.29 -8.74 7.47
C VAL A 66 15.96 -7.73 8.56
N ALA A 67 16.91 -6.85 8.84
CA ALA A 67 16.79 -5.88 9.91
C ALA A 67 15.70 -4.84 9.62
N SER A 68 14.99 -4.43 10.66
CA SER A 68 14.15 -3.23 10.63
C SER A 68 14.95 -2.02 11.11
N GLU A 69 14.87 -0.88 10.43
CA GLU A 69 15.54 0.36 10.87
C GLU A 69 14.89 1.01 12.10
N ILE A 70 13.71 0.51 12.50
CA ILE A 70 13.04 0.89 13.74
C ILE A 70 13.08 -0.29 14.70
N ALA A 71 13.18 0.00 16.00
CA ALA A 71 13.24 -0.94 17.13
C ALA A 71 11.95 -1.79 17.28
N VAL A 72 11.67 -2.60 16.27
CA VAL A 72 10.68 -3.67 16.21
C VAL A 72 11.37 -4.94 15.72
N ALA A 73 10.73 -6.08 15.95
CA ALA A 73 11.33 -7.38 15.67
C ALA A 73 11.79 -7.49 14.21
N ASN A 74 13.04 -7.92 14.04
CA ASN A 74 13.60 -8.23 12.74
C ASN A 74 12.70 -9.23 11.99
N ALA A 75 12.78 -9.19 10.66
CA ALA A 75 12.21 -10.25 9.85
C ALA A 75 13.28 -11.32 9.56
N THR A 76 12.81 -12.52 9.25
CA THR A 76 13.65 -13.66 8.89
C THR A 76 13.33 -14.06 7.46
N ALA A 77 14.37 -14.21 6.65
CA ALA A 77 14.27 -14.77 5.32
C ALA A 77 14.20 -16.30 5.39
N SER A 78 13.20 -16.89 4.76
CA SER A 78 13.19 -18.30 4.36
C SER A 78 13.57 -18.34 2.88
N SER A 79 14.66 -19.00 2.53
CA SER A 79 15.17 -19.08 1.14
C SER A 79 15.72 -20.48 0.85
N PRO A 80 14.92 -21.55 1.06
CA PRO A 80 15.40 -22.92 0.88
C PRO A 80 15.78 -23.22 -0.57
N SER A 81 15.20 -22.48 -1.53
CA SER A 81 15.56 -22.61 -2.95
C SER A 81 16.71 -21.71 -3.37
N SER A 82 17.23 -20.87 -2.46
CA SER A 82 18.31 -19.92 -2.71
C SER A 82 18.01 -18.96 -3.88
N THR A 83 16.73 -18.65 -4.12
CA THR A 83 16.32 -17.76 -5.23
C THR A 83 15.93 -16.36 -4.79
N LEU A 84 15.76 -16.11 -3.48
CA LEU A 84 15.78 -14.75 -2.96
C LEU A 84 17.17 -14.16 -3.11
N SER A 85 17.25 -12.96 -3.66
CA SER A 85 18.52 -12.24 -3.85
C SER A 85 18.35 -10.74 -3.74
N PHE A 86 19.41 -10.07 -3.32
CA PHE A 86 19.52 -8.63 -3.36
C PHE A 86 20.21 -8.18 -4.64
N ALA A 87 19.70 -7.12 -5.27
CA ALA A 87 20.29 -6.50 -6.44
C ALA A 87 20.32 -4.98 -6.28
N ASP A 88 21.18 -4.30 -7.03
CA ASP A 88 21.31 -2.84 -6.97
C ASP A 88 20.17 -2.13 -7.72
N HIS A 89 19.59 -1.10 -7.12
CA HIS A 89 18.55 -0.28 -7.72
C HIS A 89 19.09 0.45 -8.97
N PRO A 90 18.46 0.27 -10.15
CA PRO A 90 18.93 0.89 -11.38
C PRO A 90 18.79 2.41 -11.28
N GLY A 91 19.92 3.12 -11.19
CA GLY A 91 19.96 4.58 -11.14
C GLY A 91 20.16 5.19 -9.74
N ALA A 92 20.27 4.38 -8.69
CA ALA A 92 20.53 4.91 -7.34
C ALA A 92 21.94 5.55 -7.25
N PRO A 93 22.06 6.80 -6.77
CA PRO A 93 23.36 7.43 -6.58
C PRO A 93 24.22 6.66 -5.57
N ALA A 94 25.51 6.50 -5.86
CA ALA A 94 26.44 5.77 -5.00
C ALA A 94 26.54 6.33 -3.56
N SER A 95 26.10 7.57 -3.31
CA SER A 95 26.15 8.26 -2.03
C SER A 95 25.01 7.93 -1.06
N ILE A 96 24.00 7.16 -1.45
CA ILE A 96 22.84 6.85 -0.60
C ILE A 96 22.92 5.37 -0.19
N ALA A 97 23.47 5.07 0.98
CA ALA A 97 23.81 3.69 1.40
C ALA A 97 22.61 2.82 1.80
N PHE A 98 21.48 3.42 2.17
CA PHE A 98 20.31 2.73 2.73
C PHE A 98 19.20 2.46 1.71
N LEU A 99 19.41 2.79 0.43
CA LEU A 99 18.43 2.65 -0.66
C LEU A 99 19.04 2.02 -1.92
N LYS A 100 20.14 1.28 -1.74
CA LYS A 100 20.88 0.73 -2.88
C LYS A 100 20.28 -0.55 -3.39
N ASN A 101 19.60 -1.32 -2.54
CA ASN A 101 19.32 -2.69 -2.83
C ASN A 101 17.84 -2.99 -2.66
N TYR A 102 17.35 -3.87 -3.53
CA TYR A 102 16.00 -4.39 -3.44
C TYR A 102 16.05 -5.91 -3.38
N LEU A 103 15.00 -6.51 -2.82
CA LEU A 103 14.83 -7.95 -2.81
C LEU A 103 14.16 -8.40 -4.11
N THR A 104 14.69 -9.44 -4.73
CA THR A 104 14.07 -10.15 -5.87
C THR A 104 13.65 -11.54 -5.45
N ALA A 105 12.45 -11.94 -5.88
CA ALA A 105 11.93 -13.29 -5.72
C ALA A 105 11.50 -13.87 -7.08
N THR A 106 11.57 -15.20 -7.21
CA THR A 106 11.33 -15.91 -8.47
C THR A 106 9.95 -16.57 -8.57
N GLY A 107 9.07 -16.37 -7.58
CA GLY A 107 7.78 -17.06 -7.51
C GLY A 107 7.84 -18.43 -6.83
N ASN A 108 8.88 -18.74 -6.05
CA ASN A 108 8.88 -19.89 -5.16
C ASN A 108 8.08 -19.60 -3.88
N SER A 109 7.13 -20.48 -3.54
CA SER A 109 6.25 -20.29 -2.36
C SER A 109 6.99 -20.33 -1.03
N ASN A 110 8.09 -21.06 -0.92
CA ASN A 110 8.84 -21.19 0.32
C ASN A 110 9.90 -20.10 0.51
N ASP A 111 10.13 -19.30 -0.52
CA ASP A 111 10.99 -18.13 -0.50
C ASP A 111 10.18 -16.95 0.03
N SER A 112 10.40 -16.56 1.29
CA SER A 112 9.60 -15.56 1.98
C SER A 112 10.43 -14.70 2.93
N ILE A 113 9.96 -13.49 3.22
CA ILE A 113 10.39 -12.71 4.38
C ILE A 113 9.24 -12.72 5.38
N SER A 114 9.52 -13.05 6.64
CA SER A 114 8.46 -13.18 7.64
C SER A 114 8.87 -12.65 9.02
N THR A 115 7.88 -12.20 9.79
CA THR A 115 8.07 -11.83 11.20
C THR A 115 6.86 -12.21 12.04
N SER A 116 7.10 -12.62 13.28
CA SER A 116 6.08 -12.86 14.30
C SER A 116 5.92 -11.66 15.25
N ALA A 117 6.37 -10.47 14.84
CA ALA A 117 6.33 -9.25 15.64
C ALA A 117 4.93 -8.98 16.21
N ALA A 118 4.81 -8.99 17.54
CA ALA A 118 3.57 -8.63 18.24
C ALA A 118 3.14 -7.18 17.97
N SER A 119 4.07 -6.30 17.58
CA SER A 119 3.78 -4.91 17.18
C SER A 119 2.95 -4.79 15.91
N LEU A 120 2.82 -5.86 15.13
CA LEU A 120 1.99 -5.93 13.91
C LEU A 120 0.67 -6.69 14.14
N ALA A 121 0.42 -7.17 15.37
CA ALA A 121 -0.81 -7.84 15.74
C ALA A 121 -1.94 -6.85 15.98
N ASP A 122 -3.14 -7.21 15.49
CA ASP A 122 -4.42 -6.56 15.80
C ASP A 122 -4.36 -5.03 15.71
N LEU A 123 -3.75 -4.54 14.62
CA LEU A 123 -3.59 -3.11 14.39
C LEU A 123 -4.96 -2.42 14.43
N PRO A 124 -5.13 -1.33 15.20
CA PRO A 124 -6.42 -0.66 15.36
C PRO A 124 -6.82 0.14 14.12
N ALA A 125 -5.83 0.58 13.35
CA ALA A 125 -5.88 1.17 12.02
C ALA A 125 -4.50 0.90 11.39
N ALA A 126 -4.36 0.98 10.07
CA ALA A 126 -3.09 0.63 9.45
C ALA A 126 -2.82 1.32 8.11
N THR A 127 -1.53 1.48 7.82
CA THR A 127 -1.04 1.79 6.48
C THR A 127 0.09 0.86 6.13
N TRP A 128 0.07 0.30 4.93
CA TRP A 128 1.17 -0.49 4.36
C TRP A 128 1.68 0.22 3.12
N ASN A 129 2.99 0.44 3.04
CA ASN A 129 3.65 1.10 1.92
C ASN A 129 4.83 0.26 1.44
N PHE A 130 5.02 0.15 0.14
CA PHE A 130 6.17 -0.55 -0.43
C PHE A 130 6.35 -0.20 -1.90
N TRP A 131 7.58 -0.37 -2.39
CA TRP A 131 7.90 -0.28 -3.80
C TRP A 131 7.89 -1.67 -4.42
N VAL A 132 7.35 -1.78 -5.64
CA VAL A 132 7.37 -3.03 -6.42
C VAL A 132 7.76 -2.79 -7.86
N ASN A 133 8.44 -3.79 -8.43
CA ASN A 133 8.66 -3.94 -9.86
C ASN A 133 8.30 -5.39 -10.23
N MET A 134 7.12 -5.56 -10.84
CA MET A 134 6.57 -6.88 -11.16
C MET A 134 5.62 -6.78 -12.36
N GLY A 135 5.22 -7.92 -12.91
CA GLY A 135 4.14 -8.03 -13.89
C GLY A 135 2.78 -8.29 -13.23
N ILE A 136 1.70 -7.89 -13.90
CA ILE A 136 0.35 -8.40 -13.62
C ILE A 136 0.36 -9.91 -13.87
N PRO A 137 -0.11 -10.75 -12.92
CA PRO A 137 -0.08 -12.20 -13.08
C PRO A 137 -0.99 -12.66 -14.22
N SER A 138 -0.66 -13.77 -14.87
CA SER A 138 -1.40 -14.25 -16.05
C SER A 138 -2.62 -15.11 -15.74
N SER A 139 -2.66 -15.78 -14.58
CA SER A 139 -3.71 -16.78 -14.28
C SER A 139 -4.21 -16.76 -12.85
N THR A 140 -3.34 -16.41 -11.91
CA THR A 140 -3.57 -16.62 -10.48
C THR A 140 -3.15 -15.36 -9.73
N PRO A 141 -3.96 -14.81 -8.82
CA PRO A 141 -3.56 -13.67 -8.01
C PRO A 141 -2.17 -13.82 -7.38
N ILE A 142 -1.48 -12.72 -7.12
CA ILE A 142 -0.24 -12.70 -6.33
C ILE A 142 -0.54 -12.01 -5.00
N ARG A 143 -0.06 -12.58 -3.88
CA ARG A 143 -0.05 -11.88 -2.59
C ARG A 143 1.17 -10.98 -2.51
N LEU A 144 0.93 -9.71 -2.22
CA LEU A 144 1.98 -8.72 -2.01
C LEU A 144 2.42 -8.71 -0.55
N PHE A 145 1.46 -8.74 0.36
CA PHE A 145 1.68 -8.98 1.78
C PHE A 145 0.46 -9.63 2.43
N TYR A 146 0.68 -10.29 3.57
CA TYR A 146 -0.43 -10.79 4.41
C TYR A 146 0.00 -11.05 5.85
N LYS A 147 -0.96 -10.96 6.76
CA LYS A 147 -0.89 -11.50 8.13
C LYS A 147 -2.21 -12.19 8.39
N SER A 148 -2.24 -13.48 8.09
CA SER A 148 -3.48 -14.27 8.04
C SER A 148 -3.13 -15.74 8.12
N ASN A 149 -4.11 -16.56 8.50
CA ASN A 149 -4.00 -18.02 8.51
C ASN A 149 -4.02 -18.67 7.11
N ASN A 150 -3.85 -17.87 6.06
CA ASN A 150 -3.96 -18.28 4.65
C ASN A 150 -5.38 -18.74 4.24
N GLY A 151 -6.34 -18.84 5.17
CA GLY A 151 -7.64 -19.46 4.96
C GLY A 151 -8.86 -18.65 5.35
N THR A 152 -8.79 -17.33 5.14
CA THR A 152 -9.90 -16.39 5.35
C THR A 152 -10.47 -16.32 6.77
N SER A 153 -9.85 -16.96 7.77
CA SER A 153 -10.42 -17.05 9.12
C SER A 153 -9.82 -16.02 10.10
N ALA A 154 -8.75 -15.34 9.72
CA ALA A 154 -8.16 -14.26 10.52
C ALA A 154 -7.32 -13.27 9.70
N GLY A 155 -7.24 -12.03 10.19
CA GLY A 155 -6.26 -11.02 9.77
C GLY A 155 -6.56 -10.31 8.46
N TYR A 156 -5.53 -10.10 7.63
CA TYR A 156 -5.65 -9.31 6.42
C TYR A 156 -4.66 -9.77 5.33
N TYR A 157 -4.97 -9.41 4.10
CA TYR A 157 -4.10 -9.64 2.96
C TYR A 157 -4.34 -8.62 1.85
N PHE A 158 -3.32 -8.47 1.01
CA PHE A 158 -3.37 -7.62 -0.16
C PHE A 158 -2.85 -8.37 -1.38
N THR A 159 -3.62 -8.33 -2.46
CA THR A 159 -3.36 -9.11 -3.68
C THR A 159 -3.44 -8.27 -4.94
N LEU A 160 -2.75 -8.71 -5.99
CA LEU A 160 -2.94 -8.26 -7.37
C LEU A 160 -3.54 -9.42 -8.18
N SER A 161 -4.72 -9.21 -8.76
CA SER A 161 -5.41 -10.21 -9.57
C SER A 161 -4.87 -10.26 -11.01
N PRO A 162 -5.17 -11.34 -11.77
CA PRO A 162 -4.83 -11.41 -13.20
C PRO A 162 -5.54 -10.37 -14.07
N SER A 163 -6.66 -9.82 -13.57
CA SER A 163 -7.34 -8.70 -14.23
C SER A 163 -6.63 -7.36 -14.02
N GLY A 164 -5.52 -7.32 -13.27
CA GLY A 164 -4.82 -6.08 -12.91
C GLY A 164 -5.49 -5.30 -11.78
N SER A 165 -6.40 -5.90 -11.03
CA SER A 165 -7.05 -5.24 -9.89
C SER A 165 -6.30 -5.53 -8.60
N PHE A 166 -6.08 -4.50 -7.78
CA PHE A 166 -5.68 -4.70 -6.40
C PHE A 166 -6.90 -5.06 -5.55
N ASP A 167 -6.74 -6.01 -4.63
CA ASP A 167 -7.78 -6.48 -3.71
C ASP A 167 -7.20 -6.53 -2.30
N PHE A 168 -7.74 -5.69 -1.42
CA PHE A 168 -7.47 -5.68 0.02
C PHE A 168 -8.63 -6.32 0.76
N ARG A 169 -8.31 -7.21 1.71
CA ARG A 169 -9.31 -7.77 2.62
C ARG A 169 -8.87 -7.70 4.07
N LYS A 170 -9.83 -7.34 4.91
CA LYS A 170 -9.77 -7.52 6.36
C LYS A 170 -10.81 -8.58 6.74
N VAL A 171 -10.38 -9.58 7.49
CA VAL A 171 -11.25 -10.70 7.88
C VAL A 171 -12.14 -10.28 9.04
N HIS A 172 -13.41 -10.66 8.93
CA HIS A 172 -14.41 -10.51 9.99
C HIS A 172 -15.08 -11.85 10.27
N SER A 173 -15.74 -11.94 11.43
CA SER A 173 -16.39 -13.17 11.86
C SER A 173 -17.62 -13.58 11.03
N ILE A 174 -18.21 -12.69 10.23
CA ILE A 174 -19.40 -12.98 9.41
C ILE A 174 -19.13 -12.70 7.93
N THR A 175 -18.77 -11.46 7.59
CA THR A 175 -18.50 -11.06 6.20
C THR A 175 -17.24 -10.22 6.15
N ASN A 176 -16.24 -10.68 5.41
CA ASN A 176 -14.98 -9.96 5.26
C ASN A 176 -15.20 -8.60 4.62
N MET A 177 -14.45 -7.60 5.10
CA MET A 177 -14.37 -6.32 4.42
C MET A 177 -13.49 -6.49 3.18
N VAL A 178 -13.95 -5.97 2.04
CA VAL A 178 -13.28 -6.11 0.74
C VAL A 178 -13.26 -4.76 0.04
N VAL A 179 -12.10 -4.37 -0.50
CA VAL A 179 -11.99 -3.27 -1.46
C VAL A 179 -11.15 -3.73 -2.64
N GLN A 180 -11.72 -3.59 -3.83
CA GLN A 180 -11.06 -3.94 -5.09
C GLN A 180 -11.03 -2.75 -6.05
N THR A 181 -9.86 -2.46 -6.61
CA THR A 181 -9.66 -1.38 -7.57
C THR A 181 -10.13 -1.78 -8.97
N CYS A 182 -10.34 -0.77 -9.82
CA CYS A 182 -10.32 -1.00 -11.25
C CYS A 182 -9.00 -1.63 -11.73
N PRO A 183 -9.02 -2.34 -12.87
CA PRO A 183 -7.83 -2.79 -13.57
C PRO A 183 -6.82 -1.66 -13.77
N ILE A 184 -5.59 -1.87 -13.31
CA ILE A 184 -4.44 -0.99 -13.57
C ILE A 184 -3.87 -1.26 -14.96
N ALA A 185 -3.24 -0.25 -15.55
CA ALA A 185 -2.67 -0.33 -16.90
C ALA A 185 -1.55 -1.35 -17.02
N THR A 186 -1.37 -1.93 -18.21
CA THR A 186 -0.21 -2.76 -18.54
C THR A 186 1.12 -2.00 -18.44
N SER A 187 1.10 -0.66 -18.47
CA SER A 187 2.26 0.19 -18.12
C SER A 187 2.72 0.03 -16.67
N PHE A 188 1.98 -0.72 -15.84
CA PHE A 188 2.43 -1.20 -14.54
C PHE A 188 3.57 -2.22 -14.66
N ASN A 189 3.53 -3.07 -15.69
CA ASN A 189 4.43 -4.20 -15.82
C ASN A 189 5.90 -3.76 -15.85
N ASN A 190 6.71 -4.45 -15.06
CA ASN A 190 8.17 -4.32 -15.04
C ASN A 190 8.66 -2.88 -14.82
N THR A 191 7.88 -2.09 -14.09
CA THR A 191 8.18 -0.70 -13.75
C THR A 191 8.06 -0.51 -12.25
N TRP A 192 9.00 0.21 -11.64
CA TRP A 192 8.91 0.58 -10.23
C TRP A 192 7.67 1.42 -9.94
N ARG A 193 6.84 0.95 -9.00
CA ARG A 193 5.64 1.62 -8.52
C ARG A 193 5.65 1.62 -7.00
N MET A 194 5.36 2.77 -6.40
CA MET A 194 5.04 2.82 -4.98
C MET A 194 3.55 2.49 -4.80
N ILE A 195 3.26 1.49 -3.98
CA ILE A 195 1.90 1.08 -3.63
C ILE A 195 1.68 1.36 -2.15
N THR A 196 0.55 1.99 -1.84
CA THR A 196 0.15 2.23 -0.46
C THR A 196 -1.30 1.81 -0.25
N VAL A 197 -1.58 1.11 0.84
CA VAL A 197 -2.94 0.78 1.27
C VAL A 197 -3.15 1.37 2.66
N THR A 198 -4.19 2.16 2.85
CA THR A 198 -4.58 2.72 4.14
C THR A 198 -5.91 2.11 4.58
N TRP A 199 -6.07 1.91 5.88
CA TRP A 199 -7.29 1.44 6.51
C TRP A 199 -7.52 2.20 7.82
N ASP A 200 -8.70 2.81 7.95
CA ASP A 200 -9.11 3.65 9.07
C ASP A 200 -9.41 2.91 10.38
N GLY A 201 -9.40 1.58 10.37
CA GLY A 201 -9.72 0.76 11.55
C GLY A 201 -11.18 0.38 11.69
N THR A 202 -12.05 0.87 10.81
CA THR A 202 -13.49 0.59 10.85
C THR A 202 -13.85 -0.62 10.00
N SER A 203 -15.07 -1.14 10.17
CA SER A 203 -15.61 -2.19 9.29
C SER A 203 -16.09 -1.62 7.95
N ASN A 204 -16.08 -0.31 7.75
CA ASN A 204 -16.62 0.31 6.54
C ASN A 204 -15.60 0.24 5.39
N ALA A 205 -15.99 -0.34 4.26
CA ALA A 205 -15.13 -0.45 3.09
C ALA A 205 -14.64 0.91 2.57
N THR A 206 -15.40 1.99 2.77
CA THR A 206 -14.96 3.35 2.39
C THR A 206 -13.78 3.86 3.22
N GLY A 207 -13.50 3.21 4.35
CA GLY A 207 -12.34 3.46 5.20
C GLY A 207 -11.04 2.85 4.68
N VAL A 208 -11.08 2.12 3.56
CA VAL A 208 -9.89 1.59 2.88
C VAL A 208 -9.61 2.39 1.62
N LYS A 209 -8.35 2.79 1.45
CA LYS A 209 -7.89 3.52 0.27
C LYS A 209 -6.62 2.90 -0.30
N ILE A 210 -6.54 2.84 -1.63
CA ILE A 210 -5.39 2.26 -2.33
C ILE A 210 -4.77 3.33 -3.23
N TYR A 211 -3.47 3.50 -3.11
CA TYR A 211 -2.69 4.53 -3.80
C TYR A 211 -1.63 3.89 -4.68
N MET A 212 -1.37 4.52 -5.83
CA MET A 212 -0.22 4.24 -6.67
C MET A 212 0.54 5.53 -6.92
N ASN A 213 1.85 5.52 -6.66
CA ASN A 213 2.74 6.67 -6.85
C ASN A 213 2.25 7.94 -6.12
N GLY A 214 1.75 7.77 -4.90
CA GLY A 214 1.27 8.88 -4.07
C GLY A 214 -0.14 9.40 -4.41
N PHE A 215 -0.80 8.86 -5.43
CA PHE A 215 -2.16 9.25 -5.82
C PHE A 215 -3.14 8.13 -5.53
N GLU A 216 -4.30 8.48 -4.96
CA GLU A 216 -5.36 7.52 -4.72
C GLU A 216 -5.89 7.01 -6.06
N LEU A 217 -6.16 5.72 -6.15
CA LEU A 217 -6.78 5.10 -7.31
C LEU A 217 -8.29 5.42 -7.30
N ILE A 218 -8.62 6.69 -7.57
CA ILE A 218 -9.96 7.22 -7.80
C ILE A 218 -10.04 7.64 -9.26
N THR A 219 -11.06 7.21 -10.00
CA THR A 219 -11.22 7.56 -11.41
C THR A 219 -12.30 8.61 -11.56
N THR A 220 -11.95 9.88 -11.34
CA THR A 220 -12.76 10.98 -11.82
C THR A 220 -12.22 11.44 -13.17
N GLY A 221 -13.13 11.63 -14.11
CA GLY A 221 -12.85 11.73 -15.55
C GLY A 221 -11.77 12.73 -15.92
N SER A 222 -11.10 12.40 -17.04
CA SER A 222 -10.38 13.34 -17.89
C SER A 222 -9.19 14.05 -17.24
N GLY A 223 -8.24 13.29 -16.69
CA GLY A 223 -6.97 13.88 -16.24
C GLY A 223 -6.02 12.85 -15.63
N SER A 224 -5.32 12.10 -16.48
CA SER A 224 -4.10 11.34 -16.19
C SER A 224 -3.96 10.74 -14.79
N VAL A 225 -4.83 9.77 -14.47
CA VAL A 225 -4.53 8.70 -13.51
C VAL A 225 -4.21 7.45 -14.33
N TYR A 226 -3.14 6.73 -13.97
CA TYR A 226 -2.70 5.49 -14.63
C TYR A 226 -3.74 4.38 -14.48
N LEU A 227 -4.83 4.49 -15.24
CA LEU A 227 -5.78 3.44 -15.48
C LEU A 227 -5.37 2.68 -16.73
N ALA A 228 -5.64 1.38 -16.73
CA ALA A 228 -5.68 0.65 -17.98
C ALA A 228 -6.55 1.43 -18.97
N SER A 229 -6.17 1.32 -20.25
CA SER A 229 -7.00 1.48 -21.44
C SER A 229 -8.49 1.72 -21.14
N PRO A 230 -9.17 2.70 -21.75
CA PRO A 230 -10.52 3.14 -21.40
C PRO A 230 -11.50 1.97 -21.28
N GLY A 231 -11.54 1.41 -20.08
CA GLY A 231 -12.43 0.37 -19.63
C GLY A 231 -13.32 1.05 -18.64
N THR A 232 -14.62 1.07 -18.93
CA THR A 232 -15.62 1.60 -18.01
C THR A 232 -15.57 0.77 -16.74
N CYS A 233 -15.06 1.36 -15.66
CA CYS A 233 -15.31 0.88 -14.31
C CYS A 233 -16.82 1.00 -14.08
N PRO A 234 -17.60 -0.10 -14.04
CA PRO A 234 -19.05 -0.01 -14.06
C PRO A 234 -19.63 0.77 -12.87
N ASN A 235 -18.86 0.90 -11.78
CA ASN A 235 -19.30 1.50 -10.53
C ASN A 235 -18.46 2.72 -10.06
N ALA A 236 -17.68 3.37 -10.94
CA ALA A 236 -16.80 4.48 -10.55
C ALA A 236 -17.54 5.64 -9.85
N ALA A 237 -18.75 5.98 -10.31
CA ALA A 237 -19.56 7.04 -9.73
C ALA A 237 -20.12 6.70 -8.34
N THR A 238 -20.31 5.42 -8.04
CA THR A 238 -20.93 4.94 -6.79
C THR A 238 -19.90 4.68 -5.70
N TYR A 239 -18.71 4.20 -6.06
CA TYR A 239 -17.67 3.80 -5.12
C TYR A 239 -16.35 4.52 -5.36
N GLY A 240 -16.36 5.78 -5.81
CA GLY A 240 -15.13 6.58 -5.91
C GLY A 240 -13.99 5.92 -6.72
N GLY A 241 -14.30 5.24 -7.83
CA GLY A 241 -13.31 4.59 -8.68
C GLY A 241 -12.94 3.13 -8.35
N TYR A 242 -13.57 2.49 -7.36
CA TYR A 242 -13.44 1.06 -7.09
C TYR A 242 -14.44 0.22 -7.92
N THR A 243 -14.08 -1.02 -8.28
CA THR A 243 -15.00 -1.96 -8.96
C THR A 243 -15.95 -2.64 -7.99
N TYR A 244 -15.47 -2.90 -6.77
CA TYR A 244 -16.18 -3.69 -5.78
C TYR A 244 -15.79 -3.31 -4.35
N GLN A 245 -16.78 -3.13 -3.48
CA GLN A 245 -16.61 -2.86 -2.06
C GLN A 245 -17.63 -3.65 -1.23
N ILE A 246 -17.18 -4.26 -0.13
CA ILE A 246 -18.04 -4.88 0.88
C ILE A 246 -17.64 -4.37 2.26
N THR A 247 -18.60 -3.80 2.98
CA THR A 247 -18.45 -3.47 4.40
C THR A 247 -18.41 -4.75 5.24
N GLY A 248 -17.44 -4.83 6.15
CA GLY A 248 -17.29 -5.96 7.04
C GLY A 248 -18.46 -6.11 8.01
N VAL A 249 -18.89 -7.35 8.24
CA VAL A 249 -19.98 -7.70 9.16
C VAL A 249 -19.43 -8.61 10.25
N GLY A 250 -19.80 -8.35 11.50
CA GLY A 250 -19.23 -9.02 12.67
C GLY A 250 -17.95 -8.35 13.17
N GLY A 251 -17.37 -8.92 14.22
CA GLY A 251 -16.15 -8.40 14.83
C GLY A 251 -14.90 -8.72 14.00
N PHE A 252 -13.83 -7.96 14.21
CA PHE A 252 -12.52 -8.31 13.69
C PHE A 252 -12.05 -9.63 14.30
N THR A 253 -11.55 -10.52 13.45
CA THR A 253 -10.88 -11.76 13.87
C THR A 253 -9.41 -11.46 14.15
N SER A 254 -8.92 -11.83 15.34
CA SER A 254 -7.54 -11.53 15.76
C SER A 254 -6.51 -12.22 14.86
N ASP A 255 -5.45 -11.50 14.54
CA ASP A 255 -4.31 -11.99 13.75
C ASP A 255 -3.02 -12.19 14.54
N ALA A 256 -3.08 -12.03 15.86
CA ALA A 256 -1.92 -12.13 16.75
C ALA A 256 -1.15 -13.45 16.62
N ALA A 257 -1.84 -14.55 16.35
CA ALA A 257 -1.25 -15.88 16.21
C ALA A 257 -0.51 -16.11 14.87
N TYR A 258 -0.64 -15.21 13.89
CA TYR A 258 -0.14 -15.45 12.54
C TYR A 258 1.10 -14.61 12.24
N PRO A 259 2.08 -15.15 11.51
CA PRO A 259 3.20 -14.36 11.04
C PRO A 259 2.74 -13.36 9.98
N PHE A 260 3.42 -12.22 9.92
CA PHE A 260 3.37 -11.32 8.78
C PHE A 260 4.35 -11.81 7.71
N TYR A 261 3.94 -11.80 6.45
CA TYR A 261 4.72 -12.33 5.32
C TYR A 261 4.80 -11.33 4.16
N LEU A 262 5.96 -11.33 3.50
CA LEU A 262 6.25 -10.72 2.21
C LEU A 262 6.80 -11.77 1.23
N VAL A 263 6.64 -11.51 -0.06
CA VAL A 263 7.21 -12.19 -1.25
C VAL A 263 7.01 -13.71 -1.40
N GLY A 264 6.56 -14.42 -0.37
CA GLY A 264 6.31 -15.86 -0.41
C GLY A 264 4.90 -16.23 0.03
N ALA A 265 4.59 -17.52 -0.10
CA ALA A 265 3.33 -18.11 0.32
C ALA A 265 3.56 -19.57 0.81
N PRO A 266 4.37 -19.79 1.87
CA PRO A 266 4.84 -21.12 2.26
C PRO A 266 3.69 -22.11 2.51
N SER A 267 3.88 -23.34 2.01
CA SER A 267 2.88 -24.43 2.12
C SER A 267 2.74 -24.95 3.55
N GLY A 268 1.56 -25.50 3.90
CA GLY A 268 1.30 -26.08 5.24
C GLY A 268 0.50 -25.20 6.19
N THR A 269 -0.05 -24.08 5.69
CA THR A 269 -1.03 -23.24 6.38
C THR A 269 -2.32 -23.23 5.54
N ASN A 270 -3.38 -23.88 6.02
CA ASN A 270 -4.48 -24.32 5.17
C ASN A 270 -5.51 -23.22 4.78
N THR A 271 -5.68 -23.10 3.46
CA THR A 271 -6.93 -22.97 2.66
C THR A 271 -7.70 -21.66 2.61
N SER A 272 -7.21 -20.73 1.80
CA SER A 272 -7.96 -20.18 0.66
C SER A 272 -7.00 -20.10 -0.54
N PRO A 273 -7.28 -20.87 -1.61
CA PRO A 273 -6.35 -21.21 -2.67
C PRO A 273 -6.29 -20.10 -3.72
N THR A 274 -5.30 -20.16 -4.60
CA THR A 274 -5.13 -19.32 -5.79
C THR A 274 -4.36 -18.02 -5.62
N SER A 275 -3.44 -17.89 -4.65
CA SER A 275 -2.33 -16.94 -4.85
C SER A 275 -1.04 -17.68 -5.16
N ILE A 276 -0.43 -17.38 -6.31
CA ILE A 276 0.96 -17.79 -6.55
C ILE A 276 1.89 -16.91 -5.71
N ALA A 277 3.08 -17.41 -5.45
CA ALA A 277 4.10 -16.64 -4.78
C ALA A 277 4.51 -15.44 -5.65
N PHE A 278 5.01 -14.40 -5.00
CA PHE A 278 5.42 -13.19 -5.67
C PHE A 278 6.65 -13.45 -6.55
N SER A 279 6.59 -12.93 -7.77
CA SER A 279 7.69 -12.93 -8.72
C SER A 279 7.92 -11.50 -9.18
N GLY A 280 9.12 -10.99 -8.98
CA GLY A 280 9.48 -9.58 -9.17
C GLY A 280 10.39 -9.08 -8.07
N SER A 281 10.44 -7.76 -7.94
CA SER A 281 11.28 -7.06 -6.97
C SER A 281 10.46 -6.18 -6.03
N MET A 282 10.86 -6.12 -4.77
CA MET A 282 10.21 -5.32 -3.73
C MET A 282 11.26 -4.56 -2.91
N ASP A 283 10.90 -3.36 -2.47
CA ASP A 283 11.75 -2.50 -1.66
C ASP A 283 10.92 -1.66 -0.67
N GLU A 284 11.57 -1.11 0.35
CA GLU A 284 11.04 -0.08 1.26
C GLU A 284 9.69 -0.42 1.89
N PHE A 285 9.55 -1.64 2.41
CA PHE A 285 8.30 -2.08 3.02
C PHE A 285 8.11 -1.47 4.40
N ALA A 286 7.05 -0.70 4.58
CA ALA A 286 6.76 0.02 5.82
C ALA A 286 5.32 -0.19 6.30
N VAL A 287 5.13 -0.23 7.62
CA VAL A 287 3.81 -0.39 8.26
C VAL A 287 3.59 0.67 9.33
N TRP A 288 2.47 1.38 9.29
CA TRP A 288 2.02 2.26 10.37
C TRP A 288 0.80 1.64 11.07
N ASN A 289 0.65 1.86 12.37
CA ASN A 289 -0.58 1.53 13.12
C ASN A 289 -1.61 2.67 13.05
N LYS A 290 -1.67 3.36 11.92
CA LYS A 290 -2.50 4.53 11.69
C LYS A 290 -2.84 4.62 10.20
N GLU A 291 -4.02 5.14 9.90
CA GLU A 291 -4.38 5.57 8.56
C GLU A 291 -3.61 6.85 8.20
N LEU A 292 -2.72 6.78 7.21
CA LEU A 292 -2.11 7.97 6.64
C LEU A 292 -3.11 8.69 5.74
N THR A 293 -3.09 10.01 5.78
CA THR A 293 -3.89 10.86 4.88
C THR A 293 -3.33 10.82 3.46
N SER A 294 -4.14 11.16 2.46
CA SER A 294 -3.70 11.25 1.06
C SER A 294 -2.53 12.22 0.87
N ALA A 295 -2.48 13.32 1.63
CA ALA A 295 -1.36 14.25 1.61
C ALA A 295 -0.06 13.63 2.18
N GLU A 296 -0.17 12.85 3.26
CA GLU A 296 0.97 12.14 3.84
C GLU A 296 1.49 11.04 2.90
N VAL A 297 0.59 10.30 2.24
CA VAL A 297 0.97 9.29 1.22
C VAL A 297 1.64 9.96 0.02
N PHE A 298 1.13 11.10 -0.44
CA PHE A 298 1.77 11.87 -1.51
C PHE A 298 3.17 12.38 -1.11
N MET A 299 3.32 12.87 0.12
CA MET A 299 4.61 13.30 0.64
C MET A 299 5.59 12.12 0.75
N LEU A 300 5.13 10.95 1.22
CA LEU A 300 5.92 9.73 1.27
C LEU A 300 6.44 9.35 -0.12
N TYR A 301 5.57 9.38 -1.14
CA TYR A 301 5.98 9.15 -2.53
C TYR A 301 7.04 10.14 -2.99
N ARG A 302 6.80 11.44 -2.85
CA ARG A 302 7.76 12.46 -3.31
C ARG A 302 9.13 12.31 -2.67
N ASN A 303 9.12 11.92 -1.41
CA ASN A 303 10.29 11.69 -0.59
C ASN A 303 11.07 10.44 -1.03
N GLN A 304 10.39 9.36 -1.41
CA GLN A 304 11.01 8.11 -1.87
C GLN A 304 11.29 8.05 -3.38
N LYS A 305 10.61 8.85 -4.22
CA LYS A 305 10.72 8.82 -5.70
C LYS A 305 12.04 9.40 -6.24
N CYS A 306 12.88 9.99 -5.40
CA CYS A 306 14.19 10.47 -5.85
C CYS A 306 15.23 9.32 -5.98
N ASN A 307 14.75 8.07 -5.93
CA ASN A 307 15.48 6.81 -6.07
C ASN A 307 15.37 6.24 -7.49
#